data_AF-A0AAW8M5R0-F1
#
_entry.id   AF-A0AAW8M5R0-F1
#
_cell.length_a   1.000
_cell.length_b   1.000
_cell.length_c   1.000
_cell.angle_alpha   90.00
_cell.angle_beta   90.00
_cell.angle_gamma   90.00
#
_symmetry.space_group_name_H-M   'P 1'
#
loop_
_entity.id
_entity.type
_entity.pdbx_description
1 polymer ?
#
loop_
_entity_poly.entity_id
_entity_poly.type
_entity_poly.pdbx_seq_one_letter_code
_entity_poly.pdbx_strand_id
1 'polypeptide(L)'
;MSRLSYEFNEAQRKTLERYTRFLGSLRSIFNNVAVAFEQRQRRGHQPVVLAADSRWNNAFYNGQYLSTLYERVNEINVLFKSELKELAMFTQEALDITARTGRREPIEQVNFRLFSLSASQRWTLSPPAKVEDLTHEFHLRFIGLRSAIRQLVFKFTELYQESFGLKSVFMAAMDHRSCHCHTQPSVAQVLFLEAVTTPAWDIVYSSRDASIRATEYKADITWLFKAFDDLSARMALLVRDLYQRMEDVVLELRRATYVFRLGELNAKLSAIMQQLNQCMTMLDDFEHWLRK
;
A
#
# COMPACT_ATOMS: atom_id res chain seq x y z
N MET A 1 21.12 5.59 -14.26
CA MET A 1 19.83 4.86 -14.18
C MET A 1 18.72 5.89 -14.26
N SER A 2 17.80 5.76 -15.21
CA SER A 2 16.65 6.65 -15.33
C SER A 2 15.84 6.60 -14.04
N ARG A 3 15.45 7.77 -13.51
CA ARG A 3 14.38 7.86 -12.50
C ARG A 3 13.16 7.17 -13.09
N LEU A 4 12.75 6.03 -12.54
CA LEU A 4 11.41 5.52 -12.76
C LEU A 4 10.50 6.54 -12.09
N SER A 5 9.95 7.47 -12.88
CA SER A 5 8.88 8.35 -12.43
C SER A 5 7.66 7.45 -12.25
N TYR A 6 7.30 7.15 -11.01
CA TYR A 6 6.09 6.41 -10.72
C TYR A 6 4.90 7.37 -10.82
N GLU A 7 4.50 7.68 -12.05
CA GLU A 7 3.38 8.58 -12.29
C GLU A 7 2.07 7.83 -12.13
N PHE A 8 1.30 8.24 -11.13
CA PHE A 8 -0.07 7.80 -10.95
C PHE A 8 -1.06 8.86 -11.44
N ASN A 9 -2.09 8.42 -12.15
CA ASN A 9 -3.10 9.28 -12.73
C ASN A 9 -4.48 9.15 -12.03
N GLU A 10 -5.40 10.03 -12.40
CA GLU A 10 -6.75 10.07 -11.85
C GLU A 10 -7.56 8.81 -12.20
N ALA A 11 -7.36 8.24 -13.40
CA ALA A 11 -8.07 7.02 -13.80
C ALA A 11 -7.67 5.82 -12.90
N GLN A 12 -6.39 5.71 -12.55
CA GLN A 12 -5.90 4.72 -11.59
C GLN A 12 -6.48 4.97 -10.19
N ARG A 13 -6.63 6.22 -9.77
CA ARG A 13 -7.28 6.54 -8.49
C ARG A 13 -8.73 6.06 -8.48
N LYS A 14 -9.48 6.34 -9.53
CA LYS A 14 -10.87 5.85 -9.71
C LYS A 14 -10.93 4.33 -9.72
N THR A 15 -9.99 3.64 -10.36
CA THR A 15 -9.90 2.16 -10.31
C THR A 15 -9.74 1.66 -8.89
N LEU A 16 -8.85 2.26 -8.08
CA LEU A 16 -8.67 1.91 -6.67
C LEU A 16 -9.97 2.07 -5.87
N GLU A 17 -10.69 3.18 -6.07
CA GLU A 17 -11.97 3.44 -5.38
C GLU A 17 -13.06 2.46 -5.78
N ARG A 18 -13.23 2.23 -7.08
CA ARG A 18 -14.22 1.29 -7.61
C ARG A 18 -13.94 -0.12 -7.10
N TYR A 19 -12.67 -0.54 -7.09
CA TYR A 19 -12.28 -1.84 -6.56
C TYR A 19 -12.52 -1.93 -5.05
N THR A 20 -12.17 -0.91 -4.27
CA THR A 20 -12.43 -0.86 -2.83
C THR A 20 -13.94 -0.96 -2.53
N ARG A 21 -14.76 -0.22 -3.29
CA ARG A 21 -16.23 -0.27 -3.19
C ARG A 21 -16.78 -1.64 -3.56
N PHE A 22 -16.24 -2.25 -4.61
CA PHE A 22 -16.58 -3.63 -5.00
C PHE A 22 -16.37 -4.60 -3.85
N LEU A 23 -15.18 -4.60 -3.25
CA LEU A 23 -14.86 -5.47 -2.11
C LEU A 23 -15.84 -5.27 -0.95
N GLY A 24 -16.17 -4.00 -0.64
CA GLY A 24 -17.17 -3.66 0.39
C GLY A 24 -18.60 -4.12 0.05
N SER A 25 -18.94 -4.22 -1.24
CA SER A 25 -20.28 -4.62 -1.70
C SER A 25 -20.52 -6.14 -1.72
N LEU A 26 -19.46 -6.96 -1.69
CA LEU A 26 -19.55 -8.41 -1.86
C LEU A 26 -20.53 -9.06 -0.90
N ARG A 27 -20.50 -8.69 0.38
CA ARG A 27 -21.44 -9.22 1.38
C ARG A 27 -22.89 -8.94 0.99
N SER A 28 -23.19 -7.73 0.52
CA SER A 28 -24.53 -7.38 0.06
C SER A 28 -24.93 -8.16 -1.19
N ILE A 29 -24.01 -8.34 -2.13
CA ILE A 29 -24.26 -9.11 -3.36
C ILE A 29 -24.62 -10.56 -3.00
N PHE A 30 -23.87 -11.20 -2.10
CA PHE A 30 -24.16 -12.58 -1.69
C PHE A 30 -25.45 -12.72 -0.88
N ASN A 31 -25.78 -11.74 -0.05
CA ASN A 31 -27.10 -11.70 0.60
C ASN A 31 -28.23 -11.60 -0.43
N ASN A 32 -28.06 -10.79 -1.48
CA ASN A 32 -29.03 -10.68 -2.56
C ASN A 32 -29.17 -11.99 -3.36
N VAL A 33 -28.10 -12.78 -3.50
CA VAL A 33 -28.17 -14.11 -4.11
C VAL A 33 -29.06 -15.04 -3.29
N ALA A 34 -28.95 -15.03 -1.96
CA ALA A 34 -29.81 -15.82 -1.09
C ALA A 34 -31.29 -15.44 -1.26
N VAL A 35 -31.60 -14.13 -1.24
CA VAL A 35 -32.96 -13.61 -1.47
C VAL A 35 -33.50 -14.02 -2.84
N ALA A 36 -32.67 -13.90 -3.89
CA ALA A 36 -33.00 -14.35 -5.24
C ALA A 36 -33.35 -15.85 -5.30
N PHE A 37 -32.58 -16.68 -4.59
CA PHE A 37 -32.83 -18.13 -4.55
C PHE A 37 -34.10 -18.49 -3.77
N GLU A 38 -34.42 -17.79 -2.68
CA GLU A 38 -35.68 -17.95 -1.97
C GLU A 38 -36.89 -17.60 -2.85
N GLN A 39 -36.82 -16.52 -3.63
CA GLN A 39 -37.87 -16.15 -4.58
C GLN A 39 -38.05 -17.21 -5.67
N ARG A 40 -36.95 -17.77 -6.18
CA ARG A 40 -36.98 -18.87 -7.16
C ARG A 40 -37.63 -20.11 -6.56
N GLN A 41 -37.33 -20.42 -5.30
CA GLN A 41 -37.96 -21.52 -4.58
C GLN A 41 -39.47 -21.34 -4.42
N ARG A 42 -39.91 -20.13 -4.05
CA ARG A 42 -41.35 -19.79 -3.97
C ARG A 42 -42.07 -19.93 -5.32
N ARG A 43 -41.35 -19.83 -6.44
CA ARG A 43 -41.86 -20.05 -7.81
C ARG A 43 -41.74 -21.52 -8.28
N GLY A 44 -41.44 -22.45 -7.38
CA GLY A 44 -41.40 -23.89 -7.69
C GLY A 44 -40.07 -24.39 -8.28
N HIS A 45 -39.01 -23.59 -8.26
CA HIS A 45 -37.68 -24.05 -8.67
C HIS A 45 -36.90 -24.63 -7.49
N GLN A 46 -36.05 -25.62 -7.75
CA GLN A 46 -35.11 -26.12 -6.74
C GLN A 46 -33.79 -25.32 -6.82
N PRO A 47 -33.51 -24.39 -5.89
CA PRO A 47 -32.28 -23.59 -5.93
C PRO A 47 -31.05 -24.48 -5.77
N VAL A 48 -29.95 -24.08 -6.39
CA VAL A 48 -28.65 -24.71 -6.11
C VAL A 48 -27.99 -24.10 -4.88
N VAL A 49 -26.96 -24.75 -4.39
CA VAL A 49 -26.08 -24.21 -3.34
C VAL A 49 -24.80 -23.70 -3.98
N LEU A 50 -24.45 -22.45 -3.73
CA LEU A 50 -23.11 -21.96 -4.06
C LEU A 50 -22.10 -22.49 -3.05
N ALA A 51 -20.98 -23.00 -3.55
CA ALA A 51 -19.91 -23.46 -2.68
C ALA A 51 -19.38 -22.29 -1.83
N ALA A 52 -19.25 -22.52 -0.53
CA ALA A 52 -18.55 -21.60 0.34
C ALA A 52 -17.07 -21.55 -0.07
N ASP A 53 -16.50 -20.36 -0.14
CA ASP A 53 -15.09 -20.16 -0.49
C ASP A 53 -14.45 -19.20 0.51
N SER A 54 -13.35 -19.61 1.12
CA SER A 54 -12.67 -18.82 2.15
C SER A 54 -12.09 -17.52 1.59
N ARG A 55 -11.85 -17.42 0.27
CA ARG A 55 -11.35 -16.19 -0.38
C ARG A 55 -12.32 -15.02 -0.25
N TRP A 56 -13.61 -15.29 -0.01
CA TRP A 56 -14.59 -14.26 0.31
C TRP A 56 -14.31 -13.53 1.63
N ASN A 57 -13.73 -14.23 2.60
CA ASN A 57 -13.43 -13.65 3.91
C ASN A 57 -12.30 -12.62 3.80
N ASN A 58 -11.30 -12.88 2.95
CA ASN A 58 -10.15 -11.99 2.76
C ASN A 58 -10.55 -10.70 2.03
N ALA A 59 -11.56 -10.75 1.16
CA ALA A 59 -12.04 -9.59 0.43
C ALA A 59 -12.48 -8.43 1.33
N PHE A 60 -13.11 -8.72 2.48
CA PHE A 60 -13.50 -7.70 3.45
C PHE A 60 -12.28 -7.00 4.07
N TYR A 61 -11.29 -7.78 4.53
CA TYR A 61 -10.06 -7.23 5.10
C TYR A 61 -9.25 -6.43 4.08
N ASN A 62 -9.22 -6.87 2.82
CA ASN A 62 -8.61 -6.12 1.73
C ASN A 62 -9.34 -4.81 1.45
N GLY A 63 -10.67 -4.82 1.48
CA GLY A 63 -11.48 -3.60 1.37
C GLY A 63 -11.13 -2.59 2.46
N GLN A 64 -11.04 -3.03 3.71
CA GLN A 64 -10.64 -2.17 4.84
C GLN A 64 -9.20 -1.67 4.73
N TYR A 65 -8.29 -2.51 4.26
CA TYR A 65 -6.91 -2.12 4.05
C TYR A 65 -6.81 -1.03 2.97
N LEU A 66 -7.46 -1.23 1.81
CA LEU A 66 -7.45 -0.24 0.73
C LEU A 66 -8.14 1.07 1.12
N SER A 67 -9.23 1.01 1.91
CA SER A 67 -9.91 2.21 2.40
C SER A 67 -9.06 3.04 3.38
N THR A 68 -8.13 2.40 4.10
CA THR A 68 -7.21 3.04 5.06
C THR A 68 -5.80 3.21 4.50
N LEU A 69 -5.59 2.92 3.22
CA LEU A 69 -4.25 2.91 2.60
C LEU A 69 -3.60 4.30 2.67
N TYR A 70 -4.38 5.35 2.41
CA TYR A 70 -3.94 6.74 2.54
C TYR A 70 -3.36 7.02 3.93
N GLU A 71 -4.11 6.71 4.98
CA GLU A 71 -3.73 6.98 6.37
C GLU A 71 -2.42 6.29 6.73
N ARG A 72 -2.28 5.01 6.35
CA ARG A 72 -1.05 4.23 6.58
C ARG A 72 0.17 4.81 5.86
N VAL A 73 -0.01 5.23 4.61
CA VAL A 73 1.07 5.87 3.84
C VAL A 73 1.42 7.23 4.43
N ASN A 74 0.42 8.00 4.86
CA ASN A 74 0.61 9.28 5.52
C ASN A 74 1.33 9.15 6.87
N GLU A 75 1.03 8.13 7.68
CA GLU A 75 1.77 7.85 8.92
C GLU A 75 3.26 7.63 8.67
N ILE A 76 3.60 6.83 7.66
CA ILE A 76 5.00 6.61 7.24
C ILE A 76 5.61 7.92 6.72
N ASN A 77 4.86 8.68 5.93
CA ASN A 77 5.31 9.96 5.36
C ASN A 77 5.63 10.99 6.45
N VAL A 78 4.75 11.15 7.44
CA VAL A 78 4.95 12.06 8.58
C VAL A 78 6.16 11.65 9.41
N LEU A 79 6.28 10.36 9.74
CA LEU A 79 7.44 9.86 10.49
C LEU A 79 8.72 10.10 9.69
N PHE A 80 8.73 9.80 8.39
CA PHE A 80 9.90 10.01 7.54
C PHE A 80 10.29 11.49 7.47
N LYS A 81 9.34 12.41 7.29
CA LYS A 81 9.61 13.87 7.32
C LYS A 81 10.26 14.30 8.63
N SER A 82 9.80 13.76 9.77
CA SER A 82 10.39 14.05 11.08
C SER A 82 11.85 13.57 11.16
N GLU A 83 12.11 12.31 10.83
CA GLU A 83 13.46 11.75 10.91
C GLU A 83 14.43 12.39 9.92
N LEU A 84 13.94 12.73 8.71
CA LEU A 84 14.73 13.43 7.70
C LEU A 84 15.14 14.82 8.18
N LYS A 85 14.25 15.54 8.86
CA LYS A 85 14.55 16.86 9.44
C LYS A 85 15.60 16.78 10.53
N GLU A 86 15.50 15.79 11.43
CA GLU A 86 16.50 15.58 12.49
C GLU A 86 17.87 15.20 11.90
N LEU A 87 17.90 14.31 10.90
CA LEU A 87 19.16 13.94 10.22
C LEU A 87 19.77 15.11 9.45
N ALA A 88 18.95 15.96 8.82
CA ALA A 88 19.42 17.16 8.14
C ALA A 88 20.09 18.13 9.13
N MET A 89 19.49 18.31 10.31
CA MET A 89 20.07 19.13 11.39
C MET A 89 21.41 18.56 11.86
N PHE A 90 21.46 17.26 12.16
CA PHE A 90 22.69 16.57 12.54
C PHE A 90 23.79 16.69 11.48
N THR A 91 23.41 16.59 10.19
CA THR A 91 24.34 16.76 9.06
C THR A 91 24.90 18.18 9.00
N GLN A 92 24.06 19.19 9.21
CA GLN A 92 24.51 20.59 9.23
C GLN A 92 25.45 20.85 10.42
N GLU A 93 25.10 20.35 11.61
CA GLU A 93 25.94 20.48 12.80
C GLU A 93 27.32 19.82 12.60
N ALA A 94 27.38 18.64 11.97
CA ALA A 94 28.63 17.97 11.64
C ALA A 94 29.51 18.81 10.69
N LEU A 95 28.90 19.46 9.70
CA LEU A 95 29.59 20.39 8.79
C LEU A 95 30.13 21.61 9.53
N ASP A 96 29.33 22.20 10.43
CA ASP A 96 29.73 23.37 11.20
C ASP A 96 30.88 23.07 12.16
N ILE A 97 30.86 21.90 12.82
CA ILE A 97 31.97 21.43 13.66
C ILE A 97 33.21 21.24 12.79
N THR A 98 33.07 20.61 11.61
CA THR A 98 34.19 20.40 10.68
C THR A 98 34.80 21.70 10.19
N ALA A 99 34.00 22.74 9.98
CA ALA A 99 34.50 24.05 9.60
C ALA A 99 35.38 24.67 10.70
N ARG A 100 35.18 24.30 11.97
CA ARG A 100 35.94 24.80 13.14
C ARG A 100 37.16 23.95 13.47
N THR A 101 37.07 22.62 13.38
CA THR A 101 38.13 21.68 13.81
C THR A 101 38.92 21.09 12.65
N GLY A 102 38.36 21.09 11.44
CA GLY A 102 38.97 20.55 10.23
C GLY A 102 38.52 19.12 9.89
N ARG A 103 38.69 18.75 8.61
CA ARG A 103 38.20 17.46 8.06
C ARG A 103 38.89 16.22 8.63
N ARG A 104 40.09 16.37 9.18
CA ARG A 104 40.92 15.27 9.72
C ARG A 104 40.67 15.02 11.20
N GLU A 105 39.82 15.82 11.84
CA GLU A 105 39.44 15.65 13.24
C GLU A 105 38.94 14.21 13.49
N PRO A 106 39.56 13.46 14.42
CA PRO A 106 39.08 12.14 14.82
C PRO A 106 37.71 12.23 15.49
N ILE A 107 36.77 11.36 15.10
CA ILE A 107 35.40 11.38 15.64
C ILE A 107 35.38 11.19 17.15
N GLU A 108 36.25 10.33 17.68
CA GLU A 108 36.38 10.06 19.12
C GLU A 108 36.75 11.30 19.95
N GLN A 109 37.36 12.31 19.33
CA GLN A 109 37.76 13.57 19.97
C GLN A 109 36.66 14.64 19.89
N VAL A 110 35.67 14.44 19.03
CA VAL A 110 34.54 15.37 18.88
C VAL A 110 33.58 15.20 20.05
N ASN A 111 33.34 16.29 20.79
CA ASN A 111 32.36 16.30 21.85
C ASN A 111 30.94 16.12 21.28
N PHE A 112 30.33 14.95 21.52
CA PHE A 112 28.98 14.63 21.04
C PHE A 112 27.89 15.58 21.56
N ARG A 113 28.13 16.28 22.68
CA ARG A 113 27.19 17.26 23.25
C ARG A 113 27.04 18.52 22.41
N LEU A 114 27.87 18.69 21.38
CA LEU A 114 27.74 19.79 20.40
C LEU A 114 26.56 19.58 19.45
N PHE A 115 26.06 18.35 19.32
CA PHE A 115 24.90 18.04 18.49
C PHE A 115 23.61 18.21 19.29
N SER A 116 22.62 18.90 18.72
CA SER A 116 21.31 19.09 19.37
C SER A 116 20.62 17.75 19.66
N LEU A 117 20.84 16.75 18.80
CA LEU A 117 20.31 15.40 18.97
C LEU A 117 20.72 14.79 20.33
N SER A 118 21.90 15.13 20.87
CA SER A 118 22.37 14.61 22.17
C SER A 118 21.46 14.97 23.35
N ALA A 119 20.66 16.04 23.22
CA ALA A 119 19.68 16.46 24.22
C ALA A 119 18.28 15.86 23.99
N SER A 120 18.10 15.03 22.96
CA SER A 120 16.83 14.35 22.69
C SER A 120 16.42 13.47 23.88
N GLN A 121 15.11 13.38 24.10
CA GLN A 121 14.52 12.44 25.05
C GLN A 121 14.08 11.13 24.36
N ARG A 122 14.23 11.05 23.03
CA ARG A 122 13.76 9.93 22.20
C ARG A 122 14.96 9.13 21.72
N TRP A 123 15.36 8.15 22.52
CA TRP A 123 16.42 7.19 22.19
C TRP A 123 15.81 5.82 21.96
N THR A 124 16.26 5.12 20.92
CA THR A 124 15.73 3.79 20.60
C THR A 124 16.27 2.72 21.55
N LEU A 125 17.53 2.85 22.00
CA LEU A 125 18.16 1.91 22.93
C LEU A 125 18.68 2.59 24.21
N SER A 126 19.63 3.50 24.08
CA SER A 126 20.26 4.18 25.21
C SER A 126 20.70 5.60 24.84
N PRO A 127 20.79 6.54 25.80
CA PRO A 127 21.38 7.85 25.57
C PRO A 127 22.82 7.77 25.05
N PRO A 128 23.26 8.75 24.24
CA PRO A 128 24.57 8.75 23.61
C PRO A 128 25.68 9.10 24.62
N ALA A 129 26.83 8.46 24.46
CA ALA A 129 28.07 8.80 25.16
C ALA A 129 29.13 9.36 24.19
N LYS A 130 28.95 9.17 22.89
CA LYS A 130 29.86 9.58 21.81
C LYS A 130 29.12 9.82 20.49
N VAL A 131 29.79 10.38 19.49
CA VAL A 131 29.19 10.77 18.20
C VAL A 131 28.71 9.55 17.39
N GLU A 132 29.39 8.42 17.53
CA GLU A 132 29.01 7.15 16.91
C GLU A 132 27.63 6.71 17.40
N ASP A 133 27.30 6.92 18.67
CA ASP A 133 25.99 6.57 19.22
C ASP A 133 24.87 7.43 18.60
N LEU A 134 25.14 8.70 18.32
CA LEU A 134 24.21 9.60 17.61
C LEU A 134 23.96 9.12 16.18
N THR A 135 25.03 8.72 15.48
CA THR A 135 24.92 8.19 14.12
C THR A 135 24.20 6.84 14.11
N HIS A 136 24.45 6.00 15.12
CA HIS A 136 23.79 4.73 15.31
C HIS A 136 22.31 4.87 15.62
N GLU A 137 21.91 5.89 16.39
CA GLU A 137 20.49 6.19 16.64
C GLU A 137 19.74 6.39 15.32
N PHE A 138 20.28 7.16 14.36
CA PHE A 138 19.66 7.27 13.04
C PHE A 138 19.57 5.93 12.31
N HIS A 139 20.61 5.10 12.35
CA HIS A 139 20.52 3.75 11.79
C HIS A 139 19.31 2.96 12.34
N LEU A 140 19.08 3.01 13.66
CA LEU A 140 17.97 2.32 14.31
C LEU A 140 16.60 2.91 13.92
N ARG A 141 16.47 4.24 13.91
CA ARG A 141 15.21 4.89 13.51
C ARG A 141 14.85 4.61 12.05
N PHE A 142 15.85 4.62 11.17
CA PHE A 142 15.65 4.28 9.75
C PHE A 142 15.39 2.78 9.52
N ILE A 143 15.85 1.88 10.40
CA ILE A 143 15.37 0.47 10.41
C ILE A 143 13.86 0.42 10.67
N GLY A 144 13.35 1.23 11.59
CA GLY A 144 11.92 1.35 11.88
C GLY A 144 11.13 1.78 10.63
N LEU A 145 11.56 2.86 9.98
CA LEU A 145 10.96 3.35 8.73
C LEU A 145 10.98 2.30 7.62
N ARG A 146 12.14 1.68 7.37
CA ARG A 146 12.28 0.61 6.39
C ARG A 146 11.34 -0.57 6.68
N SER A 147 11.19 -0.93 7.96
CA SER A 147 10.28 -2.02 8.37
C SER A 147 8.82 -1.66 8.10
N ALA A 148 8.40 -0.42 8.32
CA ALA A 148 7.05 0.04 7.97
C ALA A 148 6.80 -0.03 6.45
N ILE A 149 7.78 0.39 5.63
CA ILE A 149 7.72 0.28 4.17
C ILE A 149 7.66 -1.20 3.74
N ARG A 150 8.39 -2.09 4.42
CA ARG A 150 8.35 -3.54 4.16
C ARG A 150 6.95 -4.12 4.36
N GLN A 151 6.20 -3.65 5.36
CA GLN A 151 4.81 -4.08 5.56
C GLN A 151 3.94 -3.74 4.35
N LEU A 152 4.14 -2.58 3.73
CA LEU A 152 3.46 -2.22 2.48
C LEU A 152 3.83 -3.17 1.32
N VAL A 153 5.10 -3.58 1.20
CA VAL A 153 5.54 -4.55 0.18
C VAL A 153 4.78 -5.87 0.30
N PHE A 154 4.68 -6.39 1.53
CA PHE A 154 3.96 -7.62 1.80
C PHE A 154 2.48 -7.48 1.48
N LYS A 155 1.85 -6.39 1.93
CA LYS A 155 0.42 -6.15 1.70
C LYS A 155 0.07 -6.02 0.22
N PHE A 156 0.88 -5.32 -0.59
CA PHE A 156 0.62 -5.26 -2.02
C PHE A 156 0.83 -6.60 -2.74
N THR A 157 1.75 -7.44 -2.24
CA THR A 157 1.93 -8.79 -2.77
C THR A 157 0.72 -9.68 -2.44
N GLU A 158 0.20 -9.61 -1.21
CA GLU A 158 -1.02 -10.31 -0.79
C GLU A 158 -2.24 -9.85 -1.61
N LEU A 159 -2.46 -8.53 -1.72
CA LEU A 159 -3.57 -7.96 -2.48
C LEU A 159 -3.60 -8.43 -3.95
N TYR A 160 -2.44 -8.51 -4.60
CA TYR A 160 -2.33 -9.01 -5.97
C TYR A 160 -2.75 -10.49 -6.07
N GLN A 161 -2.24 -11.34 -5.19
CA GLN A 161 -2.55 -12.78 -5.20
C GLN A 161 -4.02 -13.05 -4.88
N GLU A 162 -4.57 -12.33 -3.90
CA GLU A 162 -5.95 -12.49 -3.47
C GLU A 162 -6.94 -11.90 -4.48
N SER A 163 -6.60 -10.82 -5.18
CA SER A 163 -7.38 -10.28 -6.31
C SER A 163 -7.62 -11.34 -7.39
N PHE A 164 -6.56 -12.03 -7.80
CA PHE A 164 -6.66 -13.11 -8.79
C PHE A 164 -7.58 -14.24 -8.33
N GLY A 165 -7.40 -14.70 -7.09
CA GLY A 165 -8.22 -15.75 -6.49
C GLY A 165 -9.69 -15.34 -6.42
N LEU A 166 -9.96 -14.13 -5.94
CA LEU A 166 -11.30 -13.59 -5.76
C LEU A 166 -12.06 -13.45 -7.08
N LYS A 167 -11.39 -12.97 -8.14
CA LYS A 167 -11.96 -12.87 -9.49
C LYS A 167 -12.51 -14.21 -9.96
N SER A 168 -11.72 -15.27 -9.80
CA SER A 168 -12.08 -16.61 -10.25
C SER A 168 -13.34 -17.12 -9.55
N VAL A 169 -13.40 -17.00 -8.21
CA VAL A 169 -14.57 -17.45 -7.43
C VAL A 169 -15.80 -16.60 -7.74
N PHE A 170 -15.63 -15.29 -7.89
CA PHE A 170 -16.74 -14.40 -8.23
C PHE A 170 -17.36 -14.73 -9.57
N MET A 171 -16.54 -14.87 -10.61
CA MET A 171 -17.06 -15.21 -11.93
C MET A 171 -17.70 -16.59 -11.93
N ALA A 172 -17.10 -17.58 -11.26
CA ALA A 172 -17.68 -18.91 -11.14
C ALA A 172 -19.04 -18.90 -10.43
N ALA A 173 -19.18 -18.13 -9.35
CA ALA A 173 -20.45 -17.98 -8.63
C ALA A 173 -21.51 -17.29 -9.49
N MET A 174 -21.13 -16.20 -10.17
CA MET A 174 -22.04 -15.42 -11.03
C MET A 174 -22.50 -16.19 -12.29
N ASP A 175 -21.65 -17.06 -12.83
CA ASP A 175 -21.95 -17.94 -13.98
C ASP A 175 -22.67 -19.22 -13.59
N HIS A 176 -22.74 -19.54 -12.30
CA HIS A 176 -23.40 -20.75 -11.88
C HIS A 176 -24.90 -20.71 -12.20
N ARG A 177 -25.48 -21.86 -12.55
CA ARG A 177 -26.92 -22.00 -12.75
C ARG A 177 -27.65 -21.60 -11.46
N SER A 178 -28.85 -21.00 -11.56
CA SER A 178 -29.61 -20.62 -10.36
C SER A 178 -30.45 -21.76 -9.75
N CYS A 179 -30.69 -22.84 -10.49
CA CYS A 179 -31.53 -23.95 -10.05
C CYS A 179 -31.06 -25.29 -10.62
N HIS A 180 -31.49 -26.41 -10.02
CA HIS A 180 -31.21 -27.75 -10.53
C HIS A 180 -32.04 -28.11 -11.78
N CYS A 181 -33.18 -27.44 -11.98
CA CYS A 181 -34.12 -27.76 -13.04
C CYS A 181 -33.65 -27.31 -14.43
N HIS A 182 -32.84 -26.26 -14.50
CA HIS A 182 -32.44 -25.61 -15.75
C HIS A 182 -31.00 -25.09 -15.69
N THR A 183 -30.34 -25.02 -16.84
CA THR A 183 -29.00 -24.42 -16.97
C THR A 183 -29.01 -22.89 -16.94
N GLN A 184 -30.15 -22.27 -17.28
CA GLN A 184 -30.40 -20.83 -17.21
C GLN A 184 -31.70 -20.56 -16.45
N PRO A 185 -31.86 -19.39 -15.80
CA PRO A 185 -30.89 -18.29 -15.72
C PRO A 185 -29.72 -18.58 -14.76
N SER A 186 -28.57 -17.94 -15.01
CA SER A 186 -27.43 -17.93 -14.09
C SER A 186 -27.68 -17.07 -12.85
N VAL A 187 -26.83 -17.15 -11.83
CA VAL A 187 -26.92 -16.31 -10.63
C VAL A 187 -26.93 -14.83 -10.98
N ALA A 188 -26.00 -14.37 -11.83
CA ALA A 188 -25.95 -12.98 -12.25
C ALA A 188 -27.26 -12.54 -12.91
N GLN A 189 -27.82 -13.36 -13.80
CA GLN A 189 -29.10 -13.04 -14.45
C GLN A 189 -30.24 -12.94 -13.46
N VAL A 190 -30.31 -13.86 -12.48
CA VAL A 190 -31.36 -13.81 -11.45
C VAL A 190 -31.27 -12.55 -10.60
N LEU A 191 -30.07 -12.09 -10.27
CA LEU A 191 -29.88 -10.83 -9.54
C LEU A 191 -30.46 -9.62 -10.27
N PHE A 192 -30.54 -9.64 -11.61
CA PHE A 192 -31.10 -8.54 -12.40
C PHE A 192 -32.58 -8.71 -12.75
N LEU A 193 -33.24 -9.80 -12.35
CA LEU A 193 -34.67 -10.01 -12.59
C LEU A 193 -35.54 -9.09 -11.72
N GLU A 194 -35.08 -8.75 -10.52
CA GLU A 194 -35.83 -7.93 -9.57
C GLU A 194 -34.98 -6.77 -9.04
N ALA A 195 -35.61 -5.62 -8.83
CA ALA A 195 -34.89 -4.42 -8.37
C ALA A 195 -34.26 -4.62 -6.97
N VAL A 196 -34.91 -5.41 -6.10
CA VAL A 196 -34.44 -5.66 -4.73
C VAL A 196 -33.17 -6.52 -4.66
N THR A 197 -32.92 -7.37 -5.65
CA THR A 197 -31.74 -8.23 -5.72
C THR A 197 -30.63 -7.65 -6.61
N THR A 198 -30.94 -6.61 -7.40
CA THR A 198 -29.99 -5.96 -8.30
C THR A 198 -28.81 -5.37 -7.51
N PRO A 199 -27.55 -5.73 -7.85
CA PRO A 199 -26.37 -5.12 -7.23
C PRO A 199 -26.32 -3.63 -7.50
N ALA A 200 -26.04 -2.83 -6.48
CA ALA A 200 -25.71 -1.43 -6.67
C ALA A 200 -24.34 -1.34 -7.37
N TRP A 201 -24.33 -0.90 -8.62
CA TRP A 201 -23.13 -0.83 -9.45
C TRP A 201 -23.13 0.42 -10.33
N ASP A 202 -21.95 1.04 -10.49
CA ASP A 202 -21.79 2.36 -11.08
C ASP A 202 -21.62 2.32 -12.61
N ILE A 203 -22.53 1.61 -13.31
CA ILE A 203 -22.59 1.60 -14.77
C ILE A 203 -24.00 1.88 -15.29
N VAL A 204 -24.08 2.54 -16.45
CA VAL A 204 -25.34 2.72 -17.17
C VAL A 204 -25.56 1.51 -18.06
N TYR A 205 -26.53 0.68 -17.68
CA TYR A 205 -26.92 -0.48 -18.47
C TYR A 205 -27.58 -0.05 -19.79
N SER A 206 -27.24 -0.72 -20.90
CA SER A 206 -27.81 -0.40 -22.21
C SER A 206 -29.25 -0.89 -22.39
N SER A 207 -29.68 -1.84 -21.56
CA SER A 207 -30.99 -2.48 -21.65
C SER A 207 -31.60 -2.74 -20.28
N ARG A 208 -32.93 -2.90 -20.25
CA ARG A 208 -33.67 -3.41 -19.09
C ARG A 208 -33.67 -4.95 -19.01
N ASP A 209 -33.26 -5.63 -20.08
CA ASP A 209 -33.17 -7.08 -20.12
C ASP A 209 -32.14 -7.61 -19.10
N ALA A 210 -32.57 -8.54 -18.24
CA ALA A 210 -31.72 -9.06 -17.17
C ALA A 210 -30.48 -9.80 -17.68
N SER A 211 -30.56 -10.45 -18.85
CA SER A 211 -29.43 -11.17 -19.45
C SER A 211 -28.38 -10.20 -19.99
N ILE A 212 -28.82 -9.12 -20.65
CA ILE A 212 -27.93 -8.04 -21.10
C ILE A 212 -27.27 -7.36 -19.89
N ARG A 213 -28.04 -6.97 -18.88
CA ARG A 213 -27.52 -6.32 -17.66
C ARG A 213 -26.51 -7.19 -16.90
N ALA A 214 -26.81 -8.48 -16.74
CA ALA A 214 -25.88 -9.43 -16.13
C ALA A 214 -24.56 -9.53 -16.91
N THR A 215 -24.63 -9.50 -18.24
CA THR A 215 -23.45 -9.57 -19.11
C THR A 215 -22.60 -8.30 -18.98
N GLU A 216 -23.22 -7.12 -19.03
CA GLU A 216 -22.55 -5.83 -18.84
C GLU A 216 -21.90 -5.70 -17.46
N TYR A 217 -22.62 -6.11 -16.41
CA TYR A 217 -22.11 -6.12 -15.03
C TYR A 217 -20.87 -7.01 -14.88
N LYS A 218 -20.93 -8.24 -15.39
CA LYS A 218 -19.79 -9.16 -15.33
C LYS A 218 -18.61 -8.67 -16.17
N ALA A 219 -18.87 -8.09 -17.34
CA ALA A 219 -17.83 -7.53 -18.20
C ALA A 219 -17.11 -6.37 -17.51
N ASP A 220 -17.86 -5.45 -16.91
CA ASP A 220 -17.26 -4.30 -16.19
C ASP A 220 -16.49 -4.74 -14.93
N ILE A 221 -17.00 -5.69 -14.13
CA ILE A 221 -16.23 -6.25 -13.01
C ILE A 221 -14.95 -6.94 -13.51
N THR A 222 -15.03 -7.69 -14.60
CA THR A 222 -13.85 -8.33 -15.19
C THR A 222 -12.80 -7.31 -15.60
N TRP A 223 -13.24 -6.19 -16.19
CA TRP A 223 -12.37 -5.05 -16.51
C TRP A 223 -11.79 -4.43 -15.25
N LEU A 224 -12.59 -4.23 -14.21
CA LEU A 224 -12.15 -3.65 -12.94
C LEU A 224 -11.03 -4.47 -12.29
N PHE A 225 -11.16 -5.81 -12.26
CA PHE A 225 -10.09 -6.69 -11.77
C PHE A 225 -8.82 -6.51 -12.59
N LYS A 226 -8.91 -6.51 -13.93
CA LYS A 226 -7.73 -6.32 -14.79
C LYS A 226 -7.05 -4.98 -14.53
N ALA A 227 -7.83 -3.90 -14.47
CA ALA A 227 -7.33 -2.56 -14.21
C ALA A 227 -6.70 -2.46 -12.81
N PHE A 228 -7.29 -3.13 -11.82
CA PHE A 228 -6.74 -3.18 -10.47
C PHE A 228 -5.46 -4.03 -10.40
N ASP A 229 -5.38 -5.15 -11.11
CA ASP A 229 -4.16 -5.98 -11.16
C ASP A 229 -2.98 -5.18 -11.73
N ASP A 230 -3.20 -4.42 -12.81
CA ASP A 230 -2.21 -3.52 -13.40
C ASP A 230 -1.78 -2.40 -12.42
N LEU A 231 -2.75 -1.84 -11.67
CA LEU A 231 -2.50 -0.81 -10.66
C LEU A 231 -1.74 -1.37 -9.45
N SER A 232 -2.15 -2.52 -8.94
CA SER A 232 -1.55 -3.23 -7.80
C SER A 232 -0.10 -3.57 -8.10
N ALA A 233 0.20 -4.06 -9.32
CA ALA A 233 1.57 -4.29 -9.76
C ALA A 233 2.42 -3.01 -9.75
N ARG A 234 1.87 -1.88 -10.19
CA ARG A 234 2.57 -0.57 -10.16
C ARG A 234 2.83 -0.07 -8.75
N MET A 235 1.83 -0.15 -7.86
CA MET A 235 2.00 0.19 -6.44
C MET A 235 3.04 -0.69 -5.76
N ALA A 236 3.02 -2.00 -6.05
CA ALA A 236 4.01 -2.95 -5.54
C ALA A 236 5.43 -2.62 -6.02
N LEU A 237 5.60 -2.25 -7.30
CA LEU A 237 6.90 -1.83 -7.84
C LEU A 237 7.42 -0.56 -7.17
N LEU A 238 6.57 0.45 -6.94
CA LEU A 238 6.96 1.68 -6.23
C LEU A 238 7.47 1.35 -4.83
N VAL A 239 6.70 0.59 -4.06
CA VAL A 239 7.06 0.32 -2.67
C VAL A 239 8.27 -0.61 -2.57
N ARG A 240 8.47 -1.52 -3.53
CA ARG A 240 9.69 -2.34 -3.60
C ARG A 240 10.93 -1.50 -3.89
N ASP A 241 10.86 -0.55 -4.83
CA ASP A 241 11.98 0.36 -5.09
C ASP A 241 12.26 1.26 -3.88
N LEU A 242 11.21 1.81 -3.27
CA LEU A 242 11.33 2.58 -2.03
C LEU A 242 11.98 1.75 -0.90
N TYR A 243 11.54 0.50 -0.72
CA TYR A 243 12.11 -0.42 0.27
C TYR A 243 13.59 -0.69 0.01
N GLN A 244 13.97 -1.00 -1.24
CA GLN A 244 15.35 -1.30 -1.59
C GLN A 244 16.27 -0.09 -1.35
N ARG A 245 15.84 1.12 -1.73
CA ARG A 245 16.59 2.35 -1.46
C ARG A 245 16.74 2.61 0.03
N MET A 246 15.70 2.33 0.82
CA MET A 246 15.76 2.47 2.27
C MET A 246 16.66 1.41 2.93
N GLU A 247 16.75 0.19 2.36
CA GLU A 247 17.75 -0.80 2.78
C GLU A 247 19.17 -0.27 2.60
N ASP A 248 19.47 0.33 1.44
CA ASP A 248 20.77 0.90 1.13
C ASP A 248 21.11 2.05 2.09
N VAL A 249 20.14 2.93 2.38
CA VAL A 249 20.30 3.99 3.38
C VAL A 249 20.59 3.43 4.76
N VAL A 250 19.83 2.44 5.22
CA VAL A 250 20.04 1.79 6.52
C VAL A 250 21.45 1.21 6.61
N LEU A 251 21.93 0.58 5.54
CA LEU A 251 23.29 0.04 5.45
C LEU A 251 24.35 1.14 5.50
N GLU A 252 24.16 2.25 4.78
CA GLU A 252 25.11 3.37 4.79
C GLU A 252 25.13 4.12 6.12
N LEU A 253 23.99 4.29 6.80
CA LEU A 253 23.94 4.83 8.17
C LEU A 253 24.70 3.92 9.15
N ARG A 254 24.55 2.60 9.02
CA ARG A 254 25.33 1.64 9.81
C ARG A 254 26.82 1.80 9.55
N ARG A 255 27.24 1.93 8.29
CA ARG A 255 28.64 2.14 7.91
C ARG A 255 29.18 3.48 8.42
N ALA A 256 28.34 4.53 8.43
CA ALA A 256 28.69 5.83 8.97
C ALA A 256 29.00 5.81 10.48
N THR A 257 28.43 4.85 11.22
CA THR A 257 28.73 4.66 12.65
C THR A 257 30.21 4.30 12.91
N TYR A 258 30.90 3.76 11.91
CA TYR A 258 32.28 3.25 12.05
C TYR A 258 33.33 4.08 11.32
N VAL A 259 32.99 5.28 10.85
CA VAL A 259 33.99 6.16 10.24
C VAL A 259 34.91 6.75 11.31
N PHE A 260 36.14 7.09 10.94
CA PHE A 260 37.15 7.54 11.91
C PHE A 260 37.31 9.06 11.93
N ARG A 261 36.98 9.73 10.82
CA ARG A 261 37.20 11.16 10.64
C ARG A 261 35.92 11.91 10.36
N LEU A 262 35.81 13.12 10.87
CA LEU A 262 34.63 13.96 10.69
C LEU A 262 34.35 14.29 9.21
N GLY A 263 35.41 14.45 8.40
CA GLY A 263 35.26 14.62 6.95
C GLY A 263 34.65 13.41 6.24
N GLU A 264 34.92 12.18 6.70
CA GLU A 264 34.32 10.96 6.16
C GLU A 264 32.84 10.84 6.56
N LEU A 265 32.52 11.20 7.81
CA LEU A 265 31.14 11.27 8.29
C LEU A 265 30.32 12.21 7.41
N ASN A 266 30.79 13.44 7.18
CA ASN A 266 30.09 14.41 6.33
C ASN A 266 29.85 13.90 4.90
N ALA A 267 30.86 13.25 4.30
CA ALA A 267 30.72 12.70 2.95
C ALA A 267 29.62 11.63 2.91
N LYS A 268 29.57 10.74 3.91
CA LYS A 268 28.51 9.74 4.03
C LYS A 268 27.14 10.35 4.30
N LEU A 269 27.03 11.27 5.25
CA LEU A 269 25.76 11.94 5.59
C LEU A 269 25.20 12.68 4.37
N SER A 270 26.04 13.37 3.61
CA SER A 270 25.63 14.05 2.37
C SER A 270 25.08 13.06 1.33
N ALA A 271 25.74 11.92 1.10
CA ALA A 271 25.25 10.89 0.20
C ALA A 271 23.93 10.27 0.66
N ILE A 272 23.81 9.98 1.98
CA ILE A 272 22.59 9.47 2.60
C ILE A 272 21.43 10.46 2.42
N MET A 273 21.66 11.76 2.69
CA MET A 273 20.65 12.81 2.51
C MET A 273 20.14 12.89 1.07
N GLN A 274 21.02 12.75 0.07
CA GLN A 274 20.60 12.72 -1.33
C GLN A 274 19.68 11.54 -1.65
N GLN A 275 19.99 10.34 -1.13
CA GLN A 275 19.15 9.16 -1.31
C GLN A 275 17.81 9.30 -0.59
N LEU A 276 17.83 9.78 0.66
CA LEU A 276 16.62 9.99 1.45
C LEU A 276 15.68 11.01 0.82
N ASN A 277 16.20 12.10 0.26
CA ASN A 277 15.38 13.06 -0.47
C ASN A 277 14.68 12.41 -1.67
N GLN A 278 15.32 11.47 -2.38
CA GLN A 278 14.67 10.73 -3.46
C GLN A 278 13.56 9.81 -2.95
N CYS A 279 13.82 9.06 -1.86
CA CYS A 279 12.82 8.24 -1.20
C CYS A 279 11.62 9.08 -0.72
N MET A 280 11.89 10.25 -0.15
CA MET A 280 10.89 11.19 0.33
C MET A 280 10.02 11.70 -0.82
N THR A 281 10.61 12.10 -1.96
CA THR A 281 9.86 12.49 -3.16
C THR A 281 8.94 11.37 -3.64
N MET A 282 9.45 10.12 -3.73
CA MET A 282 8.62 8.98 -4.15
C MET A 282 7.43 8.74 -3.21
N LEU A 283 7.64 8.88 -1.90
CA LEU A 283 6.60 8.69 -0.90
C LEU A 283 5.61 9.85 -0.87
N ASP A 284 6.07 11.10 -1.06
CA ASP A 284 5.21 12.29 -1.18
C ASP A 284 4.33 12.21 -2.42
N ASP A 285 4.89 11.82 -3.57
CA ASP A 285 4.11 11.67 -4.81
C ASP A 285 3.02 10.59 -4.65
N PHE A 286 3.35 9.49 -3.97
CA PHE A 286 2.41 8.41 -3.68
C PHE A 286 1.32 8.81 -2.68
N GLU A 287 1.69 9.45 -1.56
CA GLU A 287 0.74 9.99 -0.58
C GLU A 287 -0.20 10.99 -1.23
N HIS A 288 0.34 11.92 -2.03
CA HIS A 288 -0.43 12.95 -2.69
C HIS A 288 -1.43 12.39 -3.69
N TRP A 289 -1.06 11.33 -4.42
CA TRP A 289 -2.00 10.62 -5.29
C TRP A 289 -3.10 9.91 -4.50
N LEU A 290 -2.78 9.27 -3.38
CA LEU A 290 -3.77 8.59 -2.52
C LEU A 290 -4.76 9.56 -1.87
N ARG A 291 -4.32 10.78 -1.56
CA ARG A 291 -5.13 11.81 -0.91
C ARG A 291 -6.22 12.40 -1.83
N LYS A 292 -5.98 12.41 -3.13
CA LYS A 292 -6.93 12.90 -4.14
C LYS A 292 -8.14 11.99 -4.26
#